data_AF-A0A1Q9ELC3-F1
#
_entry.id   AF-A0A1Q9ELC3-F1
#
_cell.length_a   1.000
_cell.length_b   1.000
_cell.length_c   1.000
_cell.angle_alpha   90.00
_cell.angle_beta   90.00
_cell.angle_gamma   90.00
#
_symmetry.space_group_name_H-M   'P 1'
#
loop_
_entity.id
_entity.type
_entity.pdbx_description
1 polymer ?
#
loop_
_entity_poly.entity_id
_entity_poly.type
_entity_poly.pdbx_seq_one_letter_code
_entity_poly.pdbx_strand_id
1 'polypeptide(L)'
;MMPWQSHIWHLPLLLTGEAVAEQAPTVPPYAFRCQNEPLAKFYRETVPVDSPKTWTCEGTSVHPISFAIPSEDIVPCVPEKFTDFASLLPGVEETYIFPMTSFGEMEYKRMYREARFGVKIRRQGWETMRIYEILAAGSMPYIEKVEQIPPTALVFVNKTLLKAARELGGRKDGTWPGYAMLAAELLRHTQQHLTTEALARYILSASGRGHASKVLYISHCLHGDYQCYVSLHGLRRVLGDGLVDIPRLDYMYEPHVAPMQPIERRMLCPQTSCTVLSGGRGDTGKATFGMAGEGMPVAIYGGGFSYAYRLQDLPVNRSLSALRRSLASHEFDAVIFPNAEVAQGHGPREVRLLVHLARQHYQPKDIIVLAEDSAVGRGEPRELELIFMLDLVLRA
;
A
#
# COMPACT_ATOMS: atom_id res chain seq x y z
N MET A 1 29.46 19.02 8.68
CA MET A 1 29.12 18.68 10.08
C MET A 1 28.78 19.96 10.81
N MET A 2 27.49 20.19 11.09
CA MET A 2 27.00 21.25 11.96
C MET A 2 26.03 20.61 12.96
N PRO A 3 26.01 21.04 14.23
CA PRO A 3 25.29 20.34 15.29
C PRO A 3 23.83 20.77 15.33
N TRP A 4 22.96 19.77 15.39
CA TRP A 4 21.57 19.92 15.81
C TRP A 4 21.55 20.25 17.31
N GLN A 5 21.19 21.47 17.66
CA GLN A 5 20.75 21.82 19.02
C GLN A 5 19.31 22.34 18.96
N SER A 6 18.40 21.48 19.41
CA SER A 6 17.28 21.79 20.31
C SER A 6 16.49 23.09 20.09
N HIS A 7 15.40 22.98 19.33
CA HIS A 7 14.14 23.66 19.65
C HIS A 7 12.97 22.72 19.36
N ILE A 8 12.92 21.61 20.11
CA ILE A 8 11.67 20.87 20.33
C ILE A 8 10.99 21.59 21.49
N TRP A 9 9.76 22.03 21.26
CA TRP A 9 8.92 22.64 22.26
C TRP A 9 8.79 21.71 23.48
N HIS A 10 9.18 22.20 24.66
CA HIS A 10 8.81 21.59 25.93
C HIS A 10 7.30 21.73 26.11
N LEU A 11 6.52 20.71 25.72
CA LEU A 11 5.22 20.48 26.35
C LEU A 11 5.48 19.95 27.77
N PRO A 12 4.85 20.50 28.82
CA PRO A 12 4.90 19.88 30.14
C PRO A 12 4.15 18.55 30.08
N LEU A 13 4.88 17.44 30.17
CA LEU A 13 4.35 16.13 30.43
C LEU A 13 3.88 16.09 31.90
N LEU A 14 2.67 16.55 32.18
CA LEU A 14 1.97 16.25 33.43
C LEU A 14 1.29 14.87 33.27
N LEU A 15 2.09 13.81 33.42
CA LEU A 15 1.58 12.48 33.72
C LEU A 15 1.57 12.31 35.23
N THR A 16 0.56 12.88 35.90
CA THR A 16 0.15 12.31 37.20
C THR A 16 -0.74 11.13 36.90
N GLY A 17 -0.26 9.94 37.28
CA GLY A 17 -1.00 8.69 37.17
C GLY A 17 -2.22 8.70 38.08
N GLU A 18 -3.36 9.05 37.51
CA GLU A 18 -4.64 8.53 37.92
C GLU A 18 -5.31 7.95 36.68
N ALA A 19 -5.71 6.69 36.77
CA ALA A 19 -6.43 5.98 35.73
C ALA A 19 -7.82 6.60 35.57
N VAL A 20 -7.90 7.66 34.78
CA VAL A 20 -9.17 8.19 34.29
C VAL A 20 -9.56 7.33 33.08
N ALA A 21 -10.12 6.16 33.38
CA ALA A 21 -11.01 5.46 32.47
C ALA A 21 -12.39 6.17 32.43
N GLU A 22 -12.40 7.50 32.32
CA GLU A 22 -13.63 8.24 32.02
C GLU A 22 -13.73 8.37 30.51
N GLN A 23 -14.67 7.59 29.97
CA GLN A 23 -15.41 7.90 28.76
C GLN A 23 -14.54 8.44 27.62
N ALA A 24 -13.82 7.52 26.97
CA ALA A 24 -13.50 7.72 25.56
C ALA A 24 -14.80 8.21 24.88
N PRO A 25 -14.80 9.38 24.23
CA PRO A 25 -16.00 9.92 23.63
C PRO A 25 -16.65 8.84 22.78
N THR A 26 -17.89 8.50 23.07
CA THR A 26 -18.73 7.63 22.22
C THR A 26 -19.12 8.34 20.93
N VAL A 27 -18.24 9.20 20.40
CA VAL A 27 -18.37 9.78 19.08
C VAL A 27 -18.00 8.65 18.13
N PRO A 28 -18.96 8.13 17.34
CA PRO A 28 -18.67 7.08 16.38
C PRO A 28 -17.54 7.56 15.48
N PRO A 29 -16.65 6.68 14.96
CA PRO A 29 -15.58 7.04 14.04
C PRO A 29 -16.07 7.55 12.66
N TYR A 30 -17.34 7.96 12.58
CA TYR A 30 -18.14 8.28 11.40
C TYR A 30 -18.77 9.67 11.44
N ALA A 31 -18.70 10.42 12.55
CA ALA A 31 -19.22 11.78 12.62
C ALA A 31 -18.11 12.81 12.35
N PHE A 32 -17.54 12.80 11.15
CA PHE A 32 -16.73 13.93 10.68
C PHE A 32 -17.62 14.89 9.91
N ARG A 33 -17.46 16.18 10.17
CA ARG A 33 -18.04 17.22 9.30
C ARG A 33 -17.06 17.44 8.17
N CYS A 34 -17.56 17.32 6.94
CA CYS A 34 -16.85 17.87 5.80
C CYS A 34 -16.67 19.36 6.03
N GLN A 35 -15.47 19.88 5.73
CA GLN A 35 -15.33 21.32 5.56
C GLN A 35 -16.19 21.70 4.33
N ASN A 36 -17.38 22.26 4.58
CA ASN A 36 -18.37 22.66 3.59
C ASN A 36 -17.92 23.89 2.79
N GLU A 37 -16.77 23.83 2.14
CA GLU A 37 -16.51 24.75 1.05
C GLU A 37 -17.14 24.20 -0.23
N PRO A 38 -17.80 25.02 -1.06
CA PRO A 38 -18.28 24.60 -2.37
C PRO A 38 -17.07 24.36 -3.30
N LEU A 39 -16.43 23.20 -3.15
CA LEU A 39 -15.35 22.68 -3.99
C LEU A 39 -15.73 22.64 -5.48
N ALA A 40 -17.03 22.64 -5.77
CA ALA A 40 -17.58 22.60 -7.12
C ALA A 40 -17.37 23.87 -7.95
N LYS A 41 -17.01 25.03 -7.35
CA LYS A 41 -17.09 26.32 -8.07
C LYS A 41 -15.78 26.81 -8.69
N PHE A 42 -14.62 26.27 -8.32
CA PHE A 42 -13.32 26.85 -8.69
C PHE A 42 -12.41 26.04 -9.63
N TYR A 43 -12.79 24.83 -10.03
CA TYR A 43 -11.88 23.98 -10.81
C TYR A 43 -12.47 23.61 -12.17
N ARG A 44 -11.98 24.26 -13.23
CA ARG A 44 -12.27 23.89 -14.63
C ARG A 44 -11.12 23.22 -15.37
N GLU A 45 -9.95 23.08 -14.75
CA GLU A 45 -8.83 22.37 -15.36
C GLU A 45 -8.21 21.47 -14.31
N THR A 46 -8.44 20.16 -14.43
CA THR A 46 -7.66 19.15 -13.72
C THR A 46 -6.19 19.38 -14.07
N VAL A 47 -5.32 19.59 -13.08
CA VAL A 47 -3.87 19.58 -13.33
C VAL A 47 -3.57 18.20 -13.94
N PRO A 48 -3.09 18.11 -15.20
CA PRO A 48 -2.81 16.84 -15.81
C PRO A 48 -1.82 16.08 -14.93
N VAL A 49 -2.15 14.85 -14.58
CA VAL A 49 -1.15 13.92 -14.06
C VAL A 49 -0.34 13.49 -15.27
N ASP A 50 0.95 13.78 -15.28
CA ASP A 50 1.82 13.27 -16.32
C ASP A 50 1.65 11.75 -16.41
N SER A 51 1.31 11.25 -17.59
CA SER A 51 1.23 9.82 -17.81
C SER A 51 2.57 9.19 -17.40
N PRO A 52 2.56 8.10 -16.61
CA PRO A 52 3.78 7.46 -16.17
C PRO A 52 4.66 7.13 -17.39
N LYS A 53 5.91 7.60 -17.36
CA LYS A 53 6.87 7.33 -18.43
C LYS A 53 7.13 5.82 -18.47
N THR A 54 6.94 5.22 -19.64
CA THR A 54 7.34 3.83 -19.89
C THR A 54 8.81 3.81 -20.30
N TRP A 55 9.56 2.82 -19.82
CA TRP A 55 10.96 2.61 -20.19
C TRP A 55 11.08 1.36 -21.07
N THR A 56 12.17 1.27 -21.82
CA THR A 56 12.52 0.06 -22.57
C THR A 56 13.87 -0.42 -22.07
N CYS A 57 13.90 -1.62 -21.49
CA CYS A 57 15.10 -2.28 -20.99
C CYS A 57 15.33 -3.54 -21.84
N GLU A 58 16.42 -3.58 -22.61
CA GLU A 58 16.73 -4.70 -23.52
C GLU A 58 15.53 -5.12 -24.41
N GLY A 59 14.78 -4.16 -24.96
CA GLY A 59 13.61 -4.49 -25.80
C GLY A 59 12.37 -4.94 -25.03
N THR A 60 12.41 -4.96 -23.71
CA THR A 60 11.25 -5.17 -22.84
C THR A 60 10.68 -3.83 -22.38
N SER A 61 9.38 -3.63 -22.54
CA SER A 61 8.69 -2.46 -22.01
C SER A 61 8.48 -2.60 -20.50
N VAL A 62 8.95 -1.61 -19.76
CA VAL A 62 8.87 -1.50 -18.32
C VAL A 62 7.90 -0.38 -17.96
N HIS A 63 6.84 -0.75 -17.26
CA HIS A 63 5.82 0.20 -16.80
C HIS A 63 5.92 0.37 -15.28
N PRO A 64 5.95 1.60 -14.75
CA PRO A 64 5.99 1.79 -13.30
C PRO A 64 4.65 1.40 -12.69
N ILE A 65 4.68 0.70 -11.58
CA ILE A 65 3.52 0.54 -10.71
C ILE A 65 3.78 1.27 -9.37
N SER A 66 2.75 1.40 -8.55
CA SER A 66 2.81 2.09 -7.27
C SER A 66 2.03 1.33 -6.21
N PHE A 67 2.18 1.73 -4.96
CA PHE A 67 1.17 1.39 -3.96
C PHE A 67 -0.15 2.09 -4.28
N ALA A 68 -1.22 1.57 -3.70
CA ALA A 68 -2.55 2.13 -3.89
C ALA A 68 -3.44 1.78 -2.69
N ILE A 69 -4.44 2.60 -2.40
CA ILE A 69 -5.32 2.40 -1.25
C ILE A 69 -6.71 1.89 -1.71
N PRO A 70 -7.40 1.01 -0.94
CA PRO A 70 -8.78 0.67 -1.24
C PRO A 70 -9.65 1.92 -1.31
N SER A 71 -10.54 2.01 -2.30
CA SER A 71 -11.38 3.20 -2.49
C SER A 71 -12.28 3.48 -1.29
N GLU A 72 -12.71 2.44 -0.59
CA GLU A 72 -13.49 2.49 0.65
C GLU A 72 -12.75 3.03 1.87
N ASP A 73 -11.42 3.11 1.84
CA ASP A 73 -10.61 3.70 2.91
C ASP A 73 -10.42 5.21 2.75
N ILE A 74 -10.74 5.75 1.57
CA ILE A 74 -10.60 7.16 1.26
C ILE A 74 -11.81 7.92 1.80
N VAL A 75 -11.57 8.97 2.58
CA VAL A 75 -12.65 9.85 3.06
C VAL A 75 -13.36 10.53 1.87
N PRO A 76 -14.68 10.73 1.93
CA PRO A 76 -15.44 11.33 0.83
C PRO A 76 -15.14 12.82 0.66
N CYS A 77 -14.58 13.49 1.67
CA CYS A 77 -14.29 14.92 1.70
C CYS A 77 -13.15 15.22 2.69
N VAL A 78 -12.59 16.43 2.66
CA VAL A 78 -11.62 16.87 3.67
C VAL A 78 -12.35 17.04 5.01
N PRO A 79 -11.98 16.26 6.05
CA PRO A 79 -12.61 16.37 7.36
C PRO A 79 -12.09 17.61 8.10
N GLU A 80 -12.85 18.04 9.10
CA GLU A 80 -12.37 19.02 10.08
C GLU A 80 -11.08 18.55 10.78
N LYS A 81 -10.15 19.49 11.00
CA LYS A 81 -8.81 19.23 11.52
C LYS A 81 -8.64 19.84 12.91
N PHE A 82 -8.16 19.04 13.84
CA PHE A 82 -7.99 19.38 15.26
C PHE A 82 -6.52 19.61 15.63
N THR A 83 -5.59 18.96 14.93
CA THR A 83 -4.16 19.13 15.16
C THR A 83 -3.46 19.50 13.86
N ASP A 84 -2.31 20.18 13.97
CA ASP A 84 -1.51 20.50 12.79
C ASP A 84 -0.76 19.27 12.29
N PHE A 85 -0.15 18.50 13.18
CA PHE A 85 0.59 17.29 12.83
C PHE A 85 0.03 16.07 13.55
N ALA A 86 0.04 14.94 12.85
CA ALA A 86 -0.25 13.64 13.44
C ALA A 86 0.81 13.28 14.49
N SER A 87 0.39 12.63 15.57
CA SER A 87 1.26 12.26 16.69
C SER A 87 2.25 11.13 16.35
N LEU A 88 1.97 10.33 15.31
CA LEU A 88 2.88 9.28 14.84
C LEU A 88 4.06 9.90 14.08
N LEU A 89 5.26 9.78 14.66
CA LEU A 89 6.50 10.32 14.12
C LEU A 89 7.38 9.20 13.55
N PRO A 90 7.71 9.24 12.25
CA PRO A 90 8.55 8.23 11.63
C PRO A 90 9.93 8.09 12.30
N GLY A 91 10.19 6.97 12.99
CA GLY A 91 11.48 6.68 13.63
C GLY A 91 11.56 6.92 15.12
N VAL A 92 10.45 7.36 15.71
CA VAL A 92 10.30 7.47 17.16
C VAL A 92 9.37 6.33 17.56
N GLU A 93 9.96 5.23 18.03
CA GLU A 93 9.25 3.97 18.31
C GLU A 93 8.10 4.16 19.31
N GLU A 94 8.29 5.05 20.27
CA GLU A 94 7.32 5.41 21.31
C GLU A 94 6.03 6.00 20.75
N THR A 95 6.03 6.47 19.49
CA THR A 95 4.83 6.99 18.82
C THR A 95 4.03 5.92 18.08
N TYR A 96 4.52 4.67 18.02
CA TYR A 96 3.84 3.53 17.37
C TYR A 96 2.95 2.80 18.38
N ILE A 97 1.95 3.51 18.90
CA ILE A 97 1.09 3.05 20.00
C ILE A 97 -0.15 2.27 19.55
N PHE A 98 -0.34 2.04 18.26
CA PHE A 98 -1.55 1.43 17.71
C PHE A 98 -1.46 -0.10 17.72
N PRO A 99 -2.39 -0.82 18.40
CA PRO A 99 -2.35 -2.27 18.44
C PRO A 99 -2.69 -2.88 17.08
N MET A 100 -2.17 -4.07 16.79
CA MET A 100 -2.48 -4.85 15.58
C MET A 100 -3.87 -5.48 15.66
N THR A 101 -4.90 -4.63 15.67
CA THR A 101 -6.32 -5.00 15.72
C THR A 101 -7.11 -4.09 14.79
N SER A 102 -8.31 -4.49 14.39
CA SER A 102 -9.20 -3.63 13.61
C SER A 102 -9.47 -2.30 14.31
N PHE A 103 -9.61 -2.30 15.64
CA PHE A 103 -9.74 -1.08 16.42
C PHE A 103 -8.49 -0.20 16.37
N GLY A 104 -7.30 -0.78 16.51
CA GLY A 104 -6.04 -0.04 16.40
C GLY A 104 -5.80 0.55 15.02
N GLU A 105 -6.20 -0.15 13.95
CA GLU A 105 -6.18 0.38 12.58
C GLU A 105 -7.16 1.55 12.42
N MET A 106 -8.35 1.45 13.00
CA MET A 106 -9.32 2.55 13.00
C MET A 106 -8.78 3.78 13.72
N GLU A 107 -8.16 3.63 14.89
CA GLU A 107 -7.54 4.73 15.64
C GLU A 107 -6.34 5.34 14.90
N TYR A 108 -5.53 4.52 14.24
CA TYR A 108 -4.45 4.97 13.37
C TYR A 108 -4.97 5.85 12.23
N LYS A 109 -6.04 5.40 11.54
CA LYS A 109 -6.69 6.18 10.47
C LYS A 109 -7.34 7.46 11.02
N ARG A 110 -7.98 7.39 12.20
CA ARG A 110 -8.59 8.55 12.89
C ARG A 110 -7.55 9.61 13.20
N MET A 111 -6.40 9.23 13.74
CA MET A 111 -5.29 10.16 14.03
C MET A 111 -4.90 10.96 12.78
N TYR A 112 -4.75 10.31 11.62
CA TYR A 112 -4.47 11.08 10.41
C TYR A 112 -5.62 11.97 10.01
N ARG A 113 -6.88 11.51 10.09
CA ARG A 113 -8.05 12.33 9.72
C ARG A 113 -8.12 13.63 10.51
N GLU A 114 -7.75 13.59 11.78
CA GLU A 114 -7.77 14.76 12.68
C GLU A 114 -6.59 15.72 12.46
N ALA A 115 -5.49 15.26 11.88
CA ALA A 115 -4.31 16.08 11.64
C ALA A 115 -4.34 16.77 10.28
N ARG A 116 -3.82 18.01 10.21
CA ARG A 116 -3.59 18.68 8.92
C ARG A 116 -2.53 17.96 8.09
N PHE A 117 -1.44 17.58 8.75
CA PHE A 117 -0.25 17.00 8.14
C PHE A 117 0.16 15.68 8.79
N GLY A 118 0.65 14.75 7.98
CA GLY A 118 1.32 13.53 8.46
C GLY A 118 2.78 13.56 8.06
N VAL A 119 3.71 13.41 9.02
CA VAL A 119 5.14 13.41 8.72
C VAL A 119 5.53 12.13 7.98
N LYS A 120 6.27 12.28 6.88
CA LYS A 120 6.87 11.17 6.15
C LYS A 120 8.32 11.48 5.81
N ILE A 121 9.21 10.55 6.16
CA ILE A 121 10.64 10.62 5.82
C ILE A 121 11.02 9.50 4.85
N ARG A 122 12.12 9.67 4.11
CA ARG A 122 12.72 8.60 3.31
C ARG A 122 13.24 7.49 4.22
N ARG A 123 12.93 6.24 3.89
CA ARG A 123 13.46 5.04 4.56
C ARG A 123 14.26 4.24 3.54
N GLN A 124 13.90 2.98 3.30
CA GLN A 124 14.46 2.18 2.20
C GLN A 124 14.06 2.74 0.83
N GLY A 125 12.93 3.47 0.75
CA GLY A 125 12.47 4.12 -0.47
C GLY A 125 11.72 5.43 -0.23
N TRP A 126 11.38 6.09 -1.34
CA TRP A 126 10.55 7.29 -1.35
C TRP A 126 9.06 7.00 -1.27
N GLU A 127 8.65 5.82 -1.72
CA GLU A 127 7.27 5.40 -1.75
C GLU A 127 6.96 4.39 -0.66
N THR A 128 5.86 4.61 0.06
CA THR A 128 5.44 3.82 1.23
C THR A 128 3.93 3.90 1.38
N MET A 129 3.27 2.85 1.88
CA MET A 129 1.84 2.84 2.22
C MET A 129 1.38 4.06 3.03
N ARG A 130 2.22 4.54 3.95
CA ARG A 130 1.94 5.73 4.78
C ARG A 130 1.53 6.97 3.97
N ILE A 131 2.11 7.18 2.79
CA ILE A 131 1.73 8.32 1.94
C ILE A 131 0.27 8.21 1.54
N TYR A 132 -0.15 7.02 1.13
CA TYR A 132 -1.51 6.73 0.70
C TYR A 132 -2.50 6.77 1.85
N GLU A 133 -2.13 6.31 3.05
CA GLU A 133 -2.98 6.39 4.24
C GLU A 133 -3.18 7.84 4.73
N ILE A 134 -2.13 8.67 4.69
CA ILE A 134 -2.24 10.11 4.99
C ILE A 134 -3.20 10.78 4.01
N LEU A 135 -3.01 10.53 2.71
CA LEU A 135 -3.84 11.10 1.64
C LEU A 135 -5.29 10.61 1.74
N ALA A 136 -5.51 9.31 1.98
CA ALA A 136 -6.83 8.71 2.13
C ALA A 136 -7.59 9.23 3.35
N ALA A 137 -6.88 9.70 4.39
CA ALA A 137 -7.48 10.36 5.54
C ALA A 137 -7.88 11.84 5.28
N GLY A 138 -7.66 12.35 4.07
CA GLY A 138 -7.88 13.76 3.72
C GLY A 138 -6.86 14.68 4.39
N SER A 139 -5.65 14.18 4.65
CA SER A 139 -4.54 14.90 5.26
C SER A 139 -3.39 15.02 4.28
N MET A 140 -2.47 15.95 4.53
CA MET A 140 -1.38 16.21 3.59
C MET A 140 -0.06 15.58 4.07
N PRO A 141 0.63 14.81 3.21
CA PRO A 141 1.97 14.34 3.55
C PRO A 141 2.94 15.52 3.71
N TYR A 142 3.61 15.59 4.86
CA TYR A 142 4.74 16.50 5.06
C TYR A 142 6.05 15.73 4.83
N ILE A 143 6.66 15.96 3.67
CA ILE A 143 7.91 15.33 3.25
C ILE A 143 9.00 16.40 3.22
N GLU A 144 9.89 16.41 4.21
CA GLU A 144 10.88 17.49 4.37
C GLU A 144 11.77 17.72 3.14
N LYS A 145 12.16 16.62 2.48
CA LYS A 145 13.06 16.57 1.33
C LYS A 145 12.30 16.21 0.04
N VAL A 146 11.11 16.79 -0.15
CA VAL A 146 10.24 16.52 -1.31
C VAL A 146 10.94 16.79 -2.65
N GLU A 147 11.88 17.72 -2.68
CA GLU A 147 12.67 18.08 -3.86
C GLU A 147 13.69 17.01 -4.26
N GLN A 148 14.02 16.11 -3.35
CA GLN A 148 14.95 14.99 -3.59
C GLN A 148 14.23 13.73 -4.09
N ILE A 149 12.90 13.75 -4.21
CA ILE A 149 12.14 12.63 -4.78
C ILE A 149 12.51 12.50 -6.26
N PRO A 150 13.09 11.36 -6.71
CA PRO A 150 13.48 11.19 -8.09
C PRO A 150 12.24 11.13 -9.01
N PRO A 151 12.39 11.42 -10.32
CA PRO A 151 11.28 11.30 -11.27
C PRO A 151 10.64 9.90 -11.31
N THR A 152 11.42 8.86 -11.02
CA THR A 152 11.03 7.43 -11.05
C THR A 152 10.28 6.94 -9.82
N ALA A 153 10.24 7.70 -8.72
CA ALA A 153 9.50 7.33 -7.51
C ALA A 153 8.20 8.13 -7.39
N LEU A 154 7.16 7.58 -6.74
CA LEU A 154 5.87 8.28 -6.57
C LEU A 154 5.30 8.75 -7.92
N VAL A 155 5.40 7.91 -8.95
CA VAL A 155 5.13 8.28 -10.34
C VAL A 155 3.66 8.69 -10.53
N PHE A 156 2.75 8.08 -9.77
CA PHE A 156 1.33 8.38 -9.84
C PHE A 156 0.88 9.48 -8.87
N VAL A 157 1.73 9.92 -7.95
CA VAL A 157 1.40 10.98 -6.98
C VAL A 157 1.77 12.33 -7.57
N ASN A 158 0.87 13.30 -7.48
CA ASN A 158 1.14 14.65 -7.98
C ASN A 158 2.20 15.37 -7.12
N LYS A 159 3.45 15.34 -7.58
CA LYS A 159 4.60 15.92 -6.87
C LYS A 159 4.53 17.43 -6.72
N THR A 160 3.84 18.14 -7.62
CA THR A 160 3.60 19.58 -7.51
C THR A 160 2.73 19.88 -6.29
N LEU A 161 1.68 19.09 -6.06
CA LEU A 161 0.85 19.20 -4.87
C LEU A 161 1.60 18.81 -3.59
N LEU A 162 2.47 17.79 -3.64
CA LEU A 162 3.32 17.43 -2.49
C LEU A 162 4.30 18.54 -2.11
N LYS A 163 4.87 19.24 -3.10
CA LYS A 163 5.75 20.40 -2.87
C LYS A 163 4.98 21.54 -2.19
N ALA A 164 3.81 21.87 -2.70
CA ALA A 164 2.92 22.87 -2.09
C ALA A 164 2.52 22.47 -0.65
N ALA A 165 2.24 21.18 -0.41
CA ALA A 165 1.89 20.68 0.91
C ALA A 165 3.04 20.82 1.91
N ARG A 166 4.27 20.50 1.47
CA ARG A 166 5.48 20.70 2.27
C ARG A 166 5.67 22.17 2.61
N GLU A 167 5.61 23.06 1.62
CA GLU A 167 5.79 24.51 1.82
C GLU A 167 4.77 25.05 2.81
N LEU A 168 3.50 24.65 2.66
CA LEU A 168 2.44 25.05 3.56
C LEU A 168 2.74 24.57 4.97
N GLY A 169 3.03 23.27 5.18
CA GLY A 169 3.30 22.67 6.49
C GLY A 169 4.58 23.15 7.18
N GLY A 170 5.53 23.73 6.43
CA GLY A 170 6.79 24.24 6.97
C GLY A 170 6.71 25.67 7.53
N ARG A 171 5.54 26.31 7.48
CA ARG A 171 5.35 27.69 7.96
C ARG A 171 5.49 27.78 9.48
N LYS A 172 6.24 28.79 9.94
CA LYS A 172 6.47 29.05 11.37
C LYS A 172 5.38 29.87 12.04
N ASP A 173 4.53 30.54 11.25
CA ASP A 173 3.45 31.39 11.75
C ASP A 173 2.21 30.59 12.19
N GLY A 174 2.20 29.27 12.00
CA GLY A 174 1.07 28.39 12.36
C GLY A 174 -0.19 28.67 11.54
N THR A 175 -0.08 29.41 10.43
CA THR A 175 -1.20 29.71 9.54
C THR A 175 -1.15 28.80 8.33
N TRP A 176 -2.32 28.36 7.89
CA TRP A 176 -2.44 27.43 6.77
C TRP A 176 -3.39 27.97 5.69
N PRO A 177 -3.10 29.16 5.11
CA PRO A 177 -3.94 29.73 4.05
C PRO A 177 -3.98 28.77 2.86
N GLY A 178 -5.18 28.50 2.35
CA GLY A 178 -5.38 27.57 1.23
C GLY A 178 -5.24 26.09 1.59
N TYR A 179 -5.12 25.71 2.87
CA TYR A 179 -5.08 24.31 3.30
C TYR A 179 -6.25 23.49 2.73
N ALA A 180 -7.48 23.97 2.93
CA ALA A 180 -8.67 23.24 2.52
C ALA A 180 -8.69 22.95 1.01
N MET A 181 -8.29 23.93 0.20
CA MET A 181 -8.19 23.78 -1.24
C MET A 181 -7.13 22.75 -1.64
N LEU A 182 -5.92 22.85 -1.08
CA LEU A 182 -4.83 21.93 -1.43
C LEU A 182 -5.09 20.50 -0.93
N ALA A 183 -5.64 20.35 0.27
CA ALA A 183 -6.04 19.06 0.81
C ALA A 183 -7.15 18.42 -0.03
N ALA A 184 -8.12 19.21 -0.51
CA ALA A 184 -9.19 18.70 -1.37
C ALA A 184 -8.68 18.30 -2.76
N GLU A 185 -7.72 19.03 -3.31
CA GLU A 185 -7.05 18.68 -4.57
C GLU A 185 -6.29 17.35 -4.44
N LEU A 186 -5.49 17.19 -3.38
CA LEU A 186 -4.79 15.95 -3.08
C LEU A 186 -5.75 14.77 -2.84
N LEU A 187 -6.83 15.00 -2.09
CA LEU A 187 -7.84 13.97 -1.82
C LEU A 187 -8.53 13.53 -3.12
N ARG A 188 -8.94 14.46 -3.98
CA ARG A 188 -9.53 14.15 -5.27
C ARG A 188 -8.56 13.38 -6.18
N HIS A 189 -7.31 13.82 -6.27
CA HIS A 189 -6.27 13.07 -6.99
C HIS A 189 -6.15 11.64 -6.47
N THR A 190 -6.21 11.46 -5.15
CA THR A 190 -6.15 10.15 -4.50
C THR A 190 -7.33 9.27 -4.89
N GLN A 191 -8.56 9.81 -4.83
CA GLN A 191 -9.79 9.10 -5.24
C GLN A 191 -9.77 8.68 -6.71
N GLN A 192 -9.16 9.49 -7.58
CA GLN A 192 -9.15 9.27 -9.03
C GLN A 192 -8.02 8.36 -9.51
N HIS A 193 -6.84 8.45 -8.90
CA HIS A 193 -5.61 7.90 -9.47
C HIS A 193 -4.85 6.95 -8.55
N LEU A 194 -5.07 7.01 -7.23
CA LEU A 194 -4.29 6.26 -6.24
C LEU A 194 -5.09 5.14 -5.57
N THR A 195 -6.20 4.72 -6.18
CA THR A 195 -7.02 3.60 -5.72
C THR A 195 -6.48 2.27 -6.24
N THR A 196 -6.71 1.19 -5.50
CA THR A 196 -6.36 -0.16 -5.97
C THR A 196 -7.00 -0.50 -7.31
N GLU A 197 -8.22 -0.02 -7.55
CA GLU A 197 -8.96 -0.19 -8.80
C GLU A 197 -8.30 0.59 -9.95
N ALA A 198 -7.84 1.82 -9.69
CA ALA A 198 -7.08 2.59 -10.68
C ALA A 198 -5.76 1.88 -11.03
N LEU A 199 -5.05 1.36 -10.03
CA LEU A 199 -3.83 0.58 -10.25
C LEU A 199 -4.10 -0.70 -11.06
N ALA A 200 -5.16 -1.44 -10.77
CA ALA A 200 -5.50 -2.65 -11.51
C ALA A 200 -5.87 -2.36 -12.97
N ARG A 201 -6.66 -1.30 -13.22
CA ARG A 201 -6.94 -0.82 -14.58
C ARG A 201 -5.67 -0.40 -15.30
N TYR A 202 -4.77 0.28 -14.60
CA TYR A 202 -3.47 0.64 -15.13
C TYR A 202 -2.67 -0.59 -15.54
N ILE A 203 -2.49 -1.58 -14.64
CA ILE A 203 -1.77 -2.84 -14.90
C ILE A 203 -2.32 -3.50 -16.17
N LEU A 204 -3.64 -3.70 -16.24
CA LEU A 204 -4.28 -4.31 -17.40
C LEU A 204 -4.10 -3.48 -18.67
N SER A 205 -4.26 -2.16 -18.62
CA SER A 205 -4.08 -1.31 -19.80
C SER A 205 -2.63 -1.27 -20.29
N ALA A 206 -1.67 -1.14 -19.37
CA ALA A 206 -0.23 -1.07 -19.64
C ALA A 206 0.28 -2.39 -20.24
N SER A 207 -0.28 -3.53 -19.84
CA SER A 207 0.02 -4.83 -20.42
C SER A 207 -0.73 -5.14 -21.73
N GLY A 208 -1.49 -4.19 -22.30
CA GLY A 208 -2.30 -4.42 -23.49
C GLY A 208 -3.51 -5.34 -23.26
N ARG A 209 -3.97 -5.46 -22.00
CA ARG A 209 -5.07 -6.30 -21.52
C ARG A 209 -6.23 -5.50 -20.95
N GLY A 210 -6.44 -4.27 -21.42
CA GLY A 210 -7.52 -3.39 -20.94
C GLY A 210 -8.95 -3.96 -21.09
N HIS A 211 -9.11 -4.99 -21.94
CA HIS A 211 -10.38 -5.71 -22.16
C HIS A 211 -10.42 -7.10 -21.51
N ALA A 212 -9.42 -7.47 -20.70
CA ALA A 212 -9.41 -8.76 -20.02
C ALA A 212 -10.63 -8.89 -19.11
N SER A 213 -11.26 -10.06 -19.21
CA SER A 213 -12.44 -10.47 -18.46
C SER A 213 -12.12 -11.60 -17.49
N LYS A 214 -11.16 -12.47 -17.83
CA LYS A 214 -10.75 -13.61 -17.02
C LYS A 214 -9.23 -13.64 -16.84
N VAL A 215 -8.77 -13.54 -15.60
CA VAL A 215 -7.33 -13.45 -15.28
C VAL A 215 -6.97 -14.46 -14.22
N LEU A 216 -5.86 -15.18 -14.44
CA LEU A 216 -5.27 -16.04 -13.42
C LEU A 216 -4.18 -15.26 -12.69
N TYR A 217 -4.29 -15.15 -11.37
CA TYR A 217 -3.32 -14.52 -10.50
C TYR A 217 -2.64 -15.58 -9.64
N ILE A 218 -1.44 -15.98 -10.04
CA ILE A 218 -0.65 -17.00 -9.34
C ILE A 218 0.26 -16.28 -8.36
N SER A 219 0.04 -16.48 -7.07
CA SER A 219 0.68 -15.71 -6.02
C SER A 219 1.53 -16.60 -5.10
N HIS A 220 2.52 -16.01 -4.45
CA HIS A 220 3.18 -16.56 -3.26
C HIS A 220 3.58 -15.37 -2.38
N CYS A 221 2.54 -14.65 -1.94
CA CYS A 221 2.74 -13.39 -1.26
C CYS A 221 3.14 -13.67 0.18
N LEU A 222 4.39 -13.35 0.49
CA LEU A 222 4.89 -13.45 1.84
C LEU A 222 4.28 -12.34 2.69
N HIS A 223 4.37 -12.48 4.01
CA HIS A 223 3.88 -11.47 4.94
C HIS A 223 4.57 -10.13 4.68
N GLY A 224 3.77 -9.07 4.48
CA GLY A 224 4.27 -7.72 4.20
C GLY A 224 4.51 -7.41 2.72
N ASP A 225 4.16 -8.31 1.80
CA ASP A 225 4.17 -8.04 0.34
C ASP A 225 2.98 -7.15 -0.06
N TYR A 226 3.13 -5.85 0.21
CA TYR A 226 2.11 -4.86 -0.11
C TYR A 226 1.78 -4.81 -1.60
N GLN A 227 2.77 -5.01 -2.48
CA GLN A 227 2.55 -4.94 -3.92
C GLN A 227 1.62 -6.06 -4.39
N CYS A 228 1.77 -7.26 -3.82
CA CYS A 228 0.81 -8.32 -4.01
C CYS A 228 -0.59 -7.92 -3.48
N TYR A 229 -0.68 -7.42 -2.25
CA TYR A 229 -1.99 -7.12 -1.64
C TYR A 229 -2.76 -6.05 -2.42
N VAL A 230 -2.07 -4.96 -2.82
CA VAL A 230 -2.70 -3.86 -3.57
C VAL A 230 -3.18 -4.32 -4.95
N SER A 231 -2.39 -5.14 -5.64
CA SER A 231 -2.72 -5.63 -6.97
C SER A 231 -3.82 -6.69 -6.95
N LEU A 232 -3.76 -7.65 -6.02
CA LEU A 232 -4.81 -8.63 -5.82
C LEU A 232 -6.14 -7.94 -5.47
N HIS A 233 -6.11 -7.00 -4.53
CA HIS A 233 -7.30 -6.25 -4.14
C HIS A 233 -7.92 -5.54 -5.34
N GLY A 234 -7.13 -4.72 -6.04
CA GLY A 234 -7.60 -3.97 -7.19
C GLY A 234 -8.14 -4.85 -8.32
N LEU A 235 -7.43 -5.92 -8.66
CA LEU A 235 -7.85 -6.85 -9.73
C LEU A 235 -9.18 -7.53 -9.36
N ARG A 236 -9.37 -7.93 -8.09
CA ARG A 236 -10.62 -8.56 -7.64
C ARG A 236 -11.77 -7.57 -7.73
N ARG A 237 -11.56 -6.31 -7.34
CA ARG A 237 -12.55 -5.22 -7.44
C ARG A 237 -12.94 -4.90 -8.88
N VAL A 238 -11.99 -4.96 -9.82
CA VAL A 238 -12.23 -4.65 -11.24
C VAL A 238 -12.84 -5.82 -12.01
N LEU A 239 -12.38 -7.04 -11.76
CA LEU A 239 -12.76 -8.23 -12.56
C LEU A 239 -13.85 -9.09 -11.92
N GLY A 240 -14.21 -8.84 -10.65
CA GLY A 240 -15.22 -9.65 -9.95
C GLY A 240 -14.79 -11.12 -9.90
N ASP A 241 -15.68 -12.03 -10.29
CA ASP A 241 -15.45 -13.48 -10.36
C ASP A 241 -14.55 -13.90 -11.55
N GLY A 242 -14.27 -12.99 -12.48
CA GLY A 242 -13.31 -13.18 -13.56
C GLY A 242 -11.85 -13.31 -13.08
N LEU A 243 -11.53 -12.84 -11.88
CA LEU A 243 -10.22 -13.09 -11.28
C LEU A 243 -10.17 -14.46 -10.62
N VAL A 244 -9.12 -15.24 -10.89
CA VAL A 244 -8.84 -16.50 -10.19
C VAL A 244 -7.49 -16.37 -9.49
N ASP A 245 -7.48 -16.27 -8.17
CA ASP A 245 -6.27 -16.16 -7.35
C ASP A 245 -5.88 -17.50 -6.72
N ILE A 246 -4.60 -17.85 -6.78
CA ILE A 246 -4.07 -19.09 -6.19
C ILE A 246 -2.62 -18.94 -5.66
N PRO A 247 -2.33 -19.34 -4.41
CA PRO A 247 -3.29 -19.70 -3.37
C PRO A 247 -4.17 -18.50 -3.02
N ARG A 248 -5.37 -18.79 -2.50
CA ARG A 248 -6.25 -17.77 -1.95
C ARG A 248 -5.58 -17.15 -0.73
N LEU A 249 -5.54 -15.82 -0.65
CA LEU A 249 -5.10 -15.11 0.54
C LEU A 249 -6.29 -14.93 1.50
N ASP A 250 -6.63 -15.99 2.24
CA ASP A 250 -7.90 -16.08 2.99
C ASP A 250 -8.18 -14.87 3.90
N TYR A 251 -7.16 -14.30 4.55
CA TYR A 251 -7.33 -13.15 5.45
C TYR A 251 -7.77 -11.85 4.75
N MET A 252 -7.60 -11.74 3.42
CA MET A 252 -8.08 -10.59 2.66
C MET A 252 -9.59 -10.67 2.36
N TYR A 253 -10.19 -11.86 2.49
CA TYR A 253 -11.59 -12.09 2.19
C TYR A 253 -12.47 -12.01 3.44
N GLU A 254 -13.67 -11.45 3.32
CA GLU A 254 -14.66 -11.39 4.39
C GLU A 254 -14.88 -12.79 5.00
N PRO A 255 -14.82 -12.92 6.33
CA PRO A 255 -14.98 -14.22 6.98
C PRO A 255 -16.43 -14.70 6.85
N HIS A 256 -16.62 -16.00 6.60
CA HIS A 256 -17.96 -16.60 6.50
C HIS A 256 -18.72 -16.68 7.83
N VAL A 257 -18.09 -16.37 8.97
CA VAL A 257 -18.69 -16.46 10.32
C VAL A 257 -18.18 -15.32 11.22
N ALA A 258 -19.06 -14.69 12.00
CA ALA A 258 -18.73 -13.69 13.03
C ALA A 258 -18.91 -14.26 14.46
N PRO A 259 -18.26 -13.72 15.52
CA PRO A 259 -17.42 -12.53 15.54
C PRO A 259 -15.92 -12.83 15.52
N MET A 260 -15.16 -11.79 15.15
CA MET A 260 -13.70 -11.72 15.08
C MET A 260 -13.02 -12.42 16.26
N GLN A 261 -12.54 -13.64 16.04
CA GLN A 261 -11.42 -14.15 16.82
C GLN A 261 -10.22 -13.26 16.52
N PRO A 262 -9.36 -12.96 17.50
CA PRO A 262 -8.06 -12.34 17.22
C PRO A 262 -7.41 -13.11 16.07
N ILE A 263 -6.89 -12.40 15.06
CA ILE A 263 -6.17 -13.05 13.97
C ILE A 263 -5.03 -13.83 14.61
N GLU A 264 -5.19 -15.15 14.71
CA GLU A 264 -4.17 -15.99 15.30
C GLU A 264 -2.91 -15.77 14.48
N ARG A 265 -1.80 -15.46 15.14
CA ARG A 265 -0.50 -15.26 14.47
C ARG A 265 -0.12 -16.40 13.52
N ARG A 266 -0.68 -17.60 13.74
CA ARG A 266 -0.50 -18.77 12.87
C ARG A 266 -1.24 -18.66 11.52
N MET A 267 -2.38 -17.98 11.47
CA MET A 267 -3.08 -17.68 10.21
C MET A 267 -2.37 -16.62 9.35
N LEU A 268 -1.37 -15.92 9.92
CA LEU A 268 -0.53 -14.94 9.21
C LEU A 268 0.68 -15.56 8.48
N CYS A 269 1.00 -16.84 8.72
CA CYS A 269 2.07 -17.58 8.03
C CYS A 269 1.50 -18.92 7.51
N PRO A 270 0.87 -19.00 6.33
CA PRO A 270 0.58 -20.30 5.74
C PRO A 270 1.91 -20.91 5.30
N GLN A 271 2.40 -21.86 6.10
CA GLN A 271 3.62 -22.67 5.96
C GLN A 271 4.88 -22.09 6.63
N THR A 272 5.27 -22.73 7.74
CA THR A 272 6.62 -23.10 8.27
C THR A 272 7.92 -22.30 7.98
N SER A 273 7.93 -21.23 7.21
CA SER A 273 9.14 -20.48 6.82
C SER A 273 9.30 -19.15 7.55
N CYS A 274 8.45 -18.86 8.54
CA CYS A 274 8.74 -17.87 9.57
C CYS A 274 9.87 -18.45 10.46
N THR A 275 11.08 -18.57 9.89
CA THR A 275 12.30 -18.87 10.63
C THR A 275 12.44 -17.76 11.65
N VAL A 276 12.26 -18.13 12.91
CA VAL A 276 12.70 -17.34 14.05
C VAL A 276 14.21 -17.16 13.84
N LEU A 277 14.63 -16.04 13.24
CA LEU A 277 16.00 -15.59 13.34
C LEU A 277 16.17 -15.08 14.76
N SER A 278 16.41 -16.03 15.67
CA SER A 278 16.94 -15.76 16.99
C SER A 278 18.28 -15.06 16.83
N GLY A 279 18.32 -13.77 17.18
CA GLY A 279 19.53 -13.06 17.55
C GLY A 279 20.57 -12.88 16.43
N GLY A 280 20.40 -11.86 15.61
CA GLY A 280 21.48 -11.27 14.83
C GLY A 280 21.33 -9.75 14.84
N ARG A 281 22.16 -9.04 15.62
CA ARG A 281 22.31 -7.59 15.49
C ARG A 281 22.93 -7.33 14.12
N GLY A 282 22.12 -6.89 13.16
CA GLY A 282 22.61 -6.56 11.83
C GLY A 282 21.46 -6.12 10.91
N ASP A 283 21.29 -4.80 10.81
CA ASP A 283 20.73 -4.05 9.69
C ASP A 283 20.14 -4.90 8.54
N THR A 284 18.86 -5.25 8.65
CA THR A 284 17.98 -5.41 7.48
C THR A 284 16.56 -5.07 7.93
N GLY A 285 15.96 -4.04 7.33
CA GLY A 285 14.57 -3.67 7.60
C GLY A 285 13.58 -4.63 6.93
N LYS A 286 13.68 -5.92 7.27
CA LYS A 286 12.56 -6.86 7.18
C LYS A 286 11.84 -6.77 8.51
N ALA A 287 10.51 -6.62 8.50
CA ALA A 287 9.69 -6.64 9.71
C ALA A 287 10.05 -7.87 10.54
N THR A 288 10.88 -7.66 11.57
CA THR A 288 11.42 -8.72 12.40
C THR A 288 10.41 -8.89 13.52
N PHE A 289 9.62 -9.97 13.46
CA PHE A 289 8.81 -10.38 14.60
C PHE A 289 9.74 -10.92 15.69
N GLY A 290 10.32 -10.02 16.47
CA GLY A 290 11.01 -10.38 17.69
C GLY A 290 10.00 -10.86 18.72
N MET A 291 10.03 -12.14 19.09
CA MET A 291 9.54 -12.54 20.41
C MET A 291 10.60 -12.11 21.42
N ALA A 292 10.47 -10.90 21.95
CA ALA A 292 11.14 -10.56 23.21
C ALA A 292 10.45 -11.39 24.31
N GLY A 293 11.22 -12.14 25.10
CA GLY A 293 10.71 -13.03 26.12
C GLY A 293 9.75 -12.33 27.09
N GLU A 294 8.66 -13.03 27.45
CA GLU A 294 7.65 -12.70 28.49
C GLU A 294 7.12 -11.25 28.60
N GLY A 295 7.43 -10.38 27.64
CA GLY A 295 6.93 -9.01 27.54
C GLY A 295 6.06 -8.84 26.31
N MET A 296 5.02 -8.01 26.43
CA MET A 296 3.94 -7.87 25.45
C MET A 296 4.39 -7.76 23.98
N PRO A 297 3.56 -8.23 23.02
CA PRO A 297 3.76 -7.99 21.60
C PRO A 297 4.16 -6.55 21.27
N VAL A 298 5.30 -6.36 20.61
CA VAL A 298 5.58 -5.09 19.93
C VAL A 298 4.53 -4.93 18.83
N ALA A 299 3.70 -3.91 18.95
CA ALA A 299 2.68 -3.58 17.97
C ALA A 299 3.35 -3.02 16.73
N ILE A 300 3.62 -3.89 15.75
CA ILE A 300 4.18 -3.44 14.47
C ILE A 300 2.99 -3.13 13.55
N TYR A 301 2.57 -1.87 13.57
CA TYR A 301 1.83 -1.27 12.47
C TYR A 301 2.55 -1.58 11.15
N GLY A 302 1.81 -1.98 10.13
CA GLY A 302 2.37 -2.41 8.84
C GLY A 302 2.50 -3.92 8.65
N GLY A 303 1.66 -4.72 9.31
CA GLY A 303 1.52 -6.16 9.04
C GLY A 303 0.57 -6.51 7.87
N GLY A 304 0.25 -5.56 6.98
CA GLY A 304 -0.66 -5.80 5.84
C GLY A 304 -2.16 -5.81 6.17
N PHE A 305 -2.57 -5.44 7.39
CA PHE A 305 -3.99 -5.42 7.79
C PHE A 305 -4.86 -4.42 7.03
N SER A 306 -4.26 -3.41 6.39
CA SER A 306 -5.00 -2.41 5.60
C SER A 306 -5.91 -3.04 4.53
N TYR A 307 -5.64 -4.30 4.11
CA TYR A 307 -6.43 -5.05 3.14
C TYR A 307 -7.15 -6.28 3.71
N ALA A 308 -7.07 -6.51 5.02
CA ALA A 308 -7.74 -7.64 5.65
C ALA A 308 -9.26 -7.50 5.52
N TYR A 309 -9.93 -8.59 5.17
CA TYR A 309 -11.40 -8.68 5.07
C TYR A 309 -12.07 -7.68 4.12
N ARG A 310 -11.36 -7.17 3.10
CA ARG A 310 -11.90 -6.21 2.13
C ARG A 310 -12.49 -6.84 0.88
N LEU A 311 -12.23 -8.13 0.66
CA LEU A 311 -12.70 -8.85 -0.52
C LEU A 311 -13.92 -9.69 -0.21
N GLN A 312 -14.97 -9.53 -1.00
CA GLN A 312 -16.09 -10.46 -0.99
C GLN A 312 -15.62 -11.84 -1.47
N ASP A 313 -16.05 -12.92 -0.80
CA ASP A 313 -15.79 -14.26 -1.31
C ASP A 313 -16.75 -14.61 -2.45
N LEU A 314 -16.20 -14.61 -3.66
CA LEU A 314 -16.92 -14.95 -4.89
C LEU A 314 -16.69 -16.44 -5.23
N PRO A 315 -17.69 -17.13 -5.82
CA PRO A 315 -17.64 -18.56 -6.11
C PRO A 315 -16.69 -18.88 -7.26
N VAL A 316 -15.39 -18.83 -6.98
CA VAL A 316 -14.32 -19.08 -7.95
C VAL A 316 -13.71 -20.47 -7.72
N ASN A 317 -13.68 -21.28 -8.79
CA ASN A 317 -13.10 -22.63 -8.73
C ASN A 317 -11.56 -22.58 -8.77
N ARG A 318 -10.95 -22.72 -7.59
CA ARG A 318 -9.49 -22.72 -7.41
C ARG A 318 -8.88 -24.14 -7.37
N SER A 319 -9.65 -25.17 -7.70
CA SER A 319 -9.13 -26.55 -7.65
C SER A 319 -8.03 -26.76 -8.69
N LEU A 320 -6.95 -27.45 -8.31
CA LEU A 320 -5.81 -27.67 -9.20
C LEU A 320 -6.20 -28.41 -10.49
N SER A 321 -7.18 -29.32 -10.42
CA SER A 321 -7.67 -30.04 -11.60
C SER A 321 -8.44 -29.12 -12.55
N ALA A 322 -9.24 -28.17 -12.03
CA ALA A 322 -9.92 -27.18 -12.85
C ALA A 322 -8.92 -26.21 -13.49
N LEU A 323 -7.99 -25.67 -12.70
CA LEU A 323 -6.96 -24.76 -13.19
C LEU A 323 -6.07 -25.37 -14.27
N ARG A 324 -5.71 -26.65 -14.13
CA ARG A 324 -4.99 -27.39 -15.19
C ARG A 324 -5.77 -27.43 -16.49
N ARG A 325 -7.08 -27.72 -16.43
CA ARG A 325 -7.95 -27.72 -17.61
C ARG A 325 -8.05 -26.32 -18.22
N SER A 326 -8.34 -25.30 -17.41
CA SER A 326 -8.46 -23.90 -17.85
C SER A 326 -7.17 -23.35 -18.46
N LEU A 327 -6.00 -23.72 -17.94
CA LEU A 327 -4.72 -23.36 -18.54
C LEU A 327 -4.53 -24.05 -19.89
N ALA A 328 -4.82 -25.35 -19.98
CA ALA A 328 -4.68 -26.12 -21.22
C ALA A 328 -5.67 -25.69 -22.32
N SER A 329 -6.86 -25.20 -21.95
CA SER A 329 -7.88 -24.70 -22.85
C SER A 329 -7.77 -23.20 -23.17
N HIS A 330 -6.73 -22.51 -22.68
CA HIS A 330 -6.53 -21.06 -22.86
C HIS A 330 -7.73 -20.22 -22.40
N GLU A 331 -8.33 -20.56 -21.26
CA GLU A 331 -9.49 -19.84 -20.74
C GLU A 331 -9.19 -18.45 -20.16
N PHE A 332 -7.93 -18.13 -19.86
CA PHE A 332 -7.56 -16.84 -19.28
C PHE A 332 -7.10 -15.85 -20.37
N ASP A 333 -7.43 -14.58 -20.21
CA ASP A 333 -6.95 -13.50 -21.08
C ASP A 333 -5.51 -13.08 -20.73
N ALA A 334 -5.10 -13.32 -19.48
CA ALA A 334 -3.76 -13.10 -18.97
C ALA A 334 -3.46 -13.97 -17.73
N VAL A 335 -2.18 -14.23 -17.50
CA VAL A 335 -1.66 -14.81 -16.26
C VAL A 335 -0.75 -13.79 -15.58
N ILE A 336 -1.02 -13.46 -14.32
CA ILE A 336 -0.28 -12.47 -13.53
C ILE A 336 0.51 -13.16 -12.43
N PHE A 337 1.79 -12.81 -12.34
CA PHE A 337 2.68 -13.13 -11.23
C PHE A 337 2.99 -11.84 -10.45
N PRO A 338 2.71 -11.76 -9.14
CA PRO A 338 2.83 -10.51 -8.40
C PRO A 338 4.25 -10.16 -7.94
N ASN A 339 5.19 -11.08 -8.09
CA ASN A 339 6.60 -10.84 -7.87
C ASN A 339 7.43 -11.73 -8.80
N ALA A 340 8.69 -11.34 -9.04
CA ALA A 340 9.61 -12.07 -9.90
C ALA A 340 9.95 -13.46 -9.35
N GLU A 341 9.95 -13.65 -8.02
CA GLU A 341 10.24 -14.94 -7.39
C GLU A 341 9.21 -16.01 -7.80
N VAL A 342 7.92 -15.67 -7.74
CA VAL A 342 6.84 -16.56 -8.20
C VAL A 342 7.00 -16.86 -9.69
N ALA A 343 7.28 -15.84 -10.51
CA ALA A 343 7.49 -16.02 -11.93
C ALA A 343 8.64 -17.01 -12.20
N GLN A 344 9.72 -16.96 -11.41
CA GLN A 344 10.85 -17.90 -11.48
C GLN A 344 10.54 -19.31 -10.95
N GLY A 345 9.34 -19.53 -10.41
CA GLY A 345 8.93 -20.82 -9.87
C GLY A 345 9.39 -21.04 -8.43
N HIS A 346 9.61 -19.97 -7.65
CA HIS A 346 9.72 -20.07 -6.21
C HIS A 346 8.33 -20.19 -5.56
N GLY A 347 8.28 -20.84 -4.40
CA GLY A 347 7.04 -21.10 -3.65
C GLY A 347 6.65 -22.58 -3.57
N PRO A 348 5.47 -22.91 -3.01
CA PRO A 348 4.99 -24.27 -2.80
C PRO A 348 4.84 -25.07 -4.10
N ARG A 349 4.75 -26.41 -3.97
CA ARG A 349 4.72 -27.33 -5.13
C ARG A 349 3.59 -26.98 -6.12
N GLU A 350 2.43 -26.57 -5.62
CA GLU A 350 1.27 -26.18 -6.43
C GLU A 350 1.57 -24.93 -7.27
N VAL A 351 2.18 -23.91 -6.67
CA VAL A 351 2.57 -22.67 -7.36
C VAL A 351 3.57 -22.98 -8.47
N ARG A 352 4.62 -23.76 -8.18
CA ARG A 352 5.65 -24.12 -9.18
C ARG A 352 5.06 -24.85 -10.38
N LEU A 353 4.13 -25.76 -10.12
CA LEU A 353 3.43 -26.50 -11.16
C LEU A 353 2.58 -25.56 -12.03
N LEU A 354 1.85 -24.62 -11.44
CA LEU A 354 1.02 -23.68 -12.18
C LEU A 354 1.84 -22.69 -12.99
N VAL A 355 2.98 -22.22 -12.46
CA VAL A 355 3.96 -21.41 -13.19
C VAL A 355 4.47 -22.17 -14.42
N HIS A 356 4.83 -23.45 -14.26
CA HIS A 356 5.27 -24.28 -15.38
C HIS A 356 4.17 -24.45 -16.44
N LEU A 357 2.94 -24.75 -16.02
CA LEU A 357 1.80 -24.90 -16.94
C LEU A 357 1.45 -23.59 -17.65
N ALA A 358 1.47 -22.46 -16.94
CA ALA A 358 1.25 -21.14 -17.54
C ALA A 358 2.29 -20.88 -18.64
N ARG A 359 3.58 -21.12 -18.37
CA ARG A 359 4.65 -20.97 -19.38
C ARG A 359 4.53 -21.95 -20.54
N GLN A 360 3.99 -23.15 -20.31
CA GLN A 360 3.76 -24.13 -21.37
C GLN A 360 2.62 -23.73 -22.31
N HIS A 361 1.56 -23.11 -21.78
CA HIS A 361 0.34 -22.85 -22.53
C HIS A 361 0.16 -21.38 -22.96
N TYR A 362 0.83 -20.41 -22.34
CA TYR A 362 0.63 -18.98 -22.65
C TYR A 362 1.84 -18.38 -23.34
N GLN A 363 1.62 -17.45 -24.26
CA GLN A 363 2.72 -16.73 -24.90
C GLN A 363 3.31 -15.72 -23.91
N PRO A 364 4.59 -15.30 -24.06
CA PRO A 364 5.19 -14.30 -23.18
C PRO A 364 4.36 -13.03 -23.03
N LYS A 365 3.72 -12.56 -24.11
CA LYS A 365 2.83 -11.38 -24.10
C LYS A 365 1.56 -11.53 -23.25
N ASP A 366 1.14 -12.77 -22.95
CA ASP A 366 -0.04 -13.08 -22.14
C ASP A 366 0.31 -13.27 -20.66
N ILE A 367 1.61 -13.23 -20.34
CA ILE A 367 2.15 -13.35 -18.98
C ILE A 367 2.61 -11.98 -18.51
N ILE A 368 2.15 -11.59 -17.33
CA ILE A 368 2.46 -10.30 -16.71
C ILE A 368 3.22 -10.58 -15.42
N VAL A 369 4.41 -10.01 -15.28
CA VAL A 369 5.19 -10.09 -14.04
C VAL A 369 5.22 -8.72 -13.40
N LEU A 370 4.67 -8.60 -12.20
CA LEU A 370 4.92 -7.46 -11.33
C LEU A 370 6.26 -7.75 -10.64
N ALA A 371 7.21 -6.83 -10.68
CA ALA A 371 8.54 -7.01 -10.11
C ALA A 371 8.92 -5.81 -9.25
N GLU A 372 9.59 -6.07 -8.14
CA GLU A 372 10.31 -5.04 -7.39
C GLU A 372 11.76 -5.02 -7.91
N ASP A 373 12.34 -3.83 -8.08
CA ASP A 373 13.66 -3.53 -8.67
C ASP A 373 14.84 -4.42 -8.20
N SER A 374 14.72 -5.08 -7.05
CA SER A 374 15.79 -5.94 -6.53
C SER A 374 16.18 -7.12 -7.45
N ALA A 375 15.35 -7.46 -8.45
CA ALA A 375 15.58 -8.58 -9.36
C ALA A 375 16.16 -8.21 -10.74
N VAL A 376 16.21 -6.92 -11.12
CA VAL A 376 16.73 -6.52 -12.43
C VAL A 376 18.26 -6.34 -12.34
N GLY A 377 18.96 -7.42 -12.70
CA GLY A 377 20.36 -7.45 -13.16
C GLY A 377 21.36 -6.50 -12.50
N ARG A 378 22.29 -7.07 -11.72
CA ARG A 378 23.50 -6.37 -11.24
C ARG A 378 24.37 -5.88 -12.41
N GLY A 379 24.05 -4.71 -12.93
CA GLY A 379 24.80 -3.95 -13.92
C GLY A 379 24.32 -2.50 -13.85
N GLU A 380 25.01 -1.71 -13.02
CA GLU A 380 24.72 -0.33 -12.57
C GLU A 380 23.98 0.62 -13.55
N PRO A 381 23.12 1.54 -13.06
CA PRO A 381 23.49 2.59 -12.09
C PRO A 381 22.91 2.42 -10.69
N ARG A 382 23.74 2.64 -9.66
CA ARG A 382 23.37 2.61 -8.22
C ARG A 382 22.49 3.78 -7.74
N GLU A 383 21.59 4.28 -8.58
CA GLU A 383 20.61 5.32 -8.21
C GLU A 383 19.17 4.98 -8.65
N LEU A 384 18.85 3.68 -8.72
CA LEU A 384 17.49 3.19 -8.94
C LEU A 384 16.93 2.74 -7.58
N GLU A 385 16.29 3.69 -6.89
CA GLU A 385 15.70 3.50 -5.56
C GLU A 385 14.25 3.00 -5.69
N LEU A 386 14.01 1.72 -5.40
CA LEU A 386 12.69 1.06 -5.31
C LEU A 386 11.73 1.46 -6.45
N ILE A 387 12.02 0.98 -7.66
CA ILE A 387 11.09 1.02 -8.78
C ILE A 387 10.25 -0.27 -8.76
N PHE A 388 8.94 -0.14 -8.64
CA PHE A 388 8.05 -1.26 -8.95
C PHE A 388 7.86 -1.29 -10.47
N MET A 389 8.27 -2.38 -11.10
CA MET A 389 8.31 -2.54 -12.55
C MET A 389 7.35 -3.63 -13.00
N LEU A 390 6.59 -3.35 -14.06
CA LEU A 390 5.92 -4.37 -14.86
C LEU A 390 6.93 -4.91 -15.86
N ASP A 391 7.30 -6.18 -15.75
CA ASP A 391 8.07 -6.88 -16.78
C ASP A 391 7.10 -7.65 -17.70
N LEU A 392 7.19 -7.36 -19.00
CA LEU A 392 6.33 -7.90 -20.06
C LEU A 392 6.96 -9.05 -20.85
N VAL A 393 8.18 -9.51 -20.53
CA VAL A 393 8.82 -10.59 -21.31
C VAL A 393 9.73 -11.46 -20.46
N LEU A 394 9.26 -12.68 -20.15
CA LEU A 394 10.17 -13.79 -19.86
C LEU A 394 10.81 -14.23 -21.19
N ARG A 395 12.08 -13.91 -21.40
CA ARG A 395 12.87 -14.50 -22.50
C ARG A 395 13.08 -15.99 -22.20
N ALA A 396 12.73 -16.84 -23.16
CA ALA A 396 12.87 -18.30 -23.10
C ALA A 396 14.34 -18.76 -23.14
#